data_AF-A0AAD9X4F4-F1
#
_entry.id   AF-A0AAD9X4F4-F1
#
_cell.length_a   1.000
_cell.length_b   1.000
_cell.length_c   1.000
_cell.angle_alpha   90.00
_cell.angle_beta   90.00
_cell.angle_gamma   90.00
#
_symmetry.space_group_name_H-M   'P 1'
#
loop_
_entity.id
_entity.type
_entity.pdbx_description
1 polymer ?
#
loop_
_entity_poly.entity_id
_entity_poly.type
_entity_poly.pdbx_seq_one_letter_code
_entity_poly.pdbx_strand_id
1 'polypeptide(L)'
;MASTLWFYVGNEVIRFSAVEFCLVTGLTFGDSCESLSYITKHMDKWILRSYFRDGKVNVKMFANWFRNLGPDNNVSDDDMVKLVLVLFLEMTLVGKDDRNAIMYWALQLVDDLDAFNSFPWGTFLYGRTFDSLSTCVVGRDDKYKERLESPAKRKAEEYNVYGFVTAFQVWAIEAIPKWAMLGYASRVNNVTPRILNWECTRIPSYVELYDNIFKYRNVRMP
;
A
#
# COMPACT_ATOMS: atom_id res chain seq x y z
N MET A 1 -21.08 -5.99 -3.70
CA MET A 1 -20.24 -6.77 -4.66
C MET A 1 -18.82 -6.72 -4.15
N ALA A 2 -18.13 -7.86 -4.04
CA ALA A 2 -16.74 -7.85 -3.60
C ALA A 2 -15.88 -7.14 -4.65
N SER A 3 -15.18 -6.06 -4.25
CA SER A 3 -14.25 -5.36 -5.11
C SER A 3 -13.19 -6.32 -5.65
N THR A 4 -12.91 -6.28 -6.95
CA THR A 4 -11.98 -7.19 -7.63
C THR A 4 -11.46 -6.52 -8.89
N LEU A 5 -10.14 -6.60 -9.12
CA LEU A 5 -9.50 -6.12 -10.34
C LEU A 5 -9.17 -7.31 -11.25
N TRP A 6 -9.36 -7.10 -12.55
CA TRP A 6 -9.05 -8.07 -13.58
C TRP A 6 -8.04 -7.47 -14.54
N PHE A 7 -6.99 -8.22 -14.85
CA PHE A 7 -5.92 -7.80 -15.73
C PHE A 7 -5.75 -8.82 -16.85
N TYR A 8 -5.59 -8.33 -18.06
CA TYR A 8 -5.21 -9.14 -19.20
C TYR A 8 -3.69 -9.05 -19.38
N VAL A 9 -2.97 -10.14 -19.17
CA VAL A 9 -1.49 -10.17 -19.28
C VAL A 9 -1.09 -11.33 -20.19
N GLY A 10 -0.49 -11.01 -21.33
CA GLY A 10 -0.23 -12.01 -22.37
C GLY A 10 -1.54 -12.51 -22.97
N ASN A 11 -1.87 -13.79 -22.75
CA ASN A 11 -3.14 -14.39 -23.18
C ASN A 11 -4.01 -14.84 -21.99
N GLU A 12 -3.65 -14.45 -20.78
CA GLU A 12 -4.31 -14.89 -19.55
C GLU A 12 -5.05 -13.72 -18.89
N VAL A 13 -6.19 -14.05 -18.30
CA VAL A 13 -6.92 -13.13 -17.41
C VAL A 13 -6.56 -13.49 -15.97
N ILE A 14 -5.85 -12.58 -15.32
CA ILE A 14 -5.46 -12.72 -13.91
C ILE A 14 -6.27 -11.77 -13.03
N ARG A 15 -6.48 -12.17 -11.78
CA ARG A 15 -7.38 -11.49 -10.85
C ARG A 15 -6.66 -11.09 -9.56
N PHE A 16 -6.92 -9.86 -9.10
CA PHE A 16 -6.53 -9.37 -7.79
C PHE A 16 -7.77 -8.98 -6.98
N SER A 17 -8.13 -9.82 -6.02
CA SER A 17 -9.25 -9.61 -5.10
C SER A 17 -8.78 -9.55 -3.64
N ALA A 18 -9.72 -9.34 -2.72
CA ALA A 18 -9.48 -9.45 -1.28
C ALA A 18 -8.84 -10.80 -0.88
N VAL A 19 -9.15 -11.88 -1.60
CA VAL A 19 -8.60 -13.21 -1.33
C VAL A 19 -7.10 -13.24 -1.60
N GLU A 20 -6.66 -12.80 -2.78
CA GLU A 20 -5.23 -12.76 -3.10
C GLU A 20 -4.49 -11.78 -2.18
N PHE A 21 -5.10 -10.64 -1.85
CA PHE A 21 -4.53 -9.70 -0.88
C PHE A 21 -4.35 -10.34 0.51
N CYS A 22 -5.34 -11.07 1.00
CA CYS A 22 -5.28 -11.80 2.27
C CYS A 22 -4.17 -12.84 2.26
N LEU A 23 -4.07 -13.64 1.20
CA LEU A 23 -3.04 -14.68 1.08
C LEU A 23 -1.62 -14.08 1.02
N VAL A 24 -1.46 -12.94 0.35
CA VAL A 24 -0.17 -12.26 0.24
C VAL A 24 0.25 -11.65 1.58
N THR A 25 -0.67 -10.96 2.25
CA THR A 25 -0.32 -10.13 3.42
C THR A 25 -0.50 -10.84 4.76
N GLY A 26 -1.38 -11.84 4.84
CA GLY A 26 -1.80 -12.48 6.09
C GLY A 26 -2.66 -11.59 6.99
N LEU A 27 -3.10 -10.43 6.51
CA LEU A 27 -3.86 -9.48 7.31
C LEU A 27 -5.32 -9.92 7.47
N THR A 28 -5.90 -9.59 8.63
CA THR A 28 -7.27 -9.95 9.00
C THR A 28 -8.30 -9.13 8.24
N PHE A 29 -9.39 -9.79 7.85
CA PHE A 29 -10.56 -9.16 7.22
C PHE A 29 -11.75 -9.20 8.18
N GLY A 30 -12.55 -8.13 8.16
CA GLY A 30 -13.71 -7.92 9.02
C GLY A 30 -14.37 -6.55 8.77
N ASP A 31 -15.34 -6.17 9.59
CA ASP A 31 -16.01 -4.87 9.49
C ASP A 31 -15.14 -3.74 10.08
N SER A 32 -14.48 -2.99 9.20
CA SER A 32 -13.65 -1.85 9.59
C SER A 32 -14.48 -0.64 10.03
N CYS A 33 -15.70 -0.46 9.52
CA CYS A 33 -16.52 0.71 9.83
C CYS A 33 -17.02 0.66 11.27
N GLU A 34 -17.55 -0.49 11.69
CA GLU A 34 -17.95 -0.71 13.08
C GLU A 34 -16.77 -0.53 14.02
N SER A 35 -15.62 -1.15 13.68
CA SER A 35 -14.37 -1.01 14.43
C SER A 35 -13.95 0.45 14.60
N LEU A 36 -13.93 1.25 13.52
CA LEU A 36 -13.60 2.67 13.58
C LEU A 36 -14.56 3.49 14.45
N SER A 37 -15.85 3.16 14.38
CA SER A 37 -16.87 3.82 15.20
C SER A 37 -16.67 3.55 16.69
N TYR A 38 -16.26 2.34 17.06
CA TYR A 38 -15.94 1.95 18.42
C TYR A 38 -14.69 2.68 18.91
N ILE A 39 -13.60 2.62 18.12
CA ILE A 39 -12.31 3.26 18.41
C ILE A 39 -12.51 4.74 18.74
N THR A 40 -13.13 5.48 17.81
CA THR A 40 -13.25 6.94 17.91
C THR A 40 -14.07 7.41 19.11
N LYS A 41 -14.98 6.57 19.62
CA LYS A 41 -15.86 6.87 20.77
C LYS A 41 -15.29 6.43 22.12
N HIS A 42 -14.60 5.30 22.18
CA HIS A 42 -14.36 4.60 23.44
C HIS A 42 -12.88 4.53 23.86
N MET A 43 -11.95 4.67 22.93
CA MET A 43 -10.53 4.53 23.24
C MET A 43 -9.92 5.80 23.81
N ASP A 44 -8.91 5.65 24.67
CA ASP A 44 -8.09 6.78 25.11
C ASP A 44 -7.35 7.38 23.90
N LYS A 45 -6.97 8.66 24.02
CA LYS A 45 -6.22 9.44 23.04
C LYS A 45 -4.88 9.86 23.64
N TRP A 46 -4.24 8.99 24.41
CA TRP A 46 -3.00 9.27 25.13
C TRP A 46 -1.88 9.66 24.15
N ILE A 47 -1.55 8.83 23.16
CA ILE A 47 -0.51 9.16 22.17
C ILE A 47 -0.82 10.50 21.48
N LEU A 48 -2.08 10.68 21.05
CA LEU A 48 -2.52 11.91 20.39
C LEU A 48 -2.33 13.13 21.31
N ARG A 49 -2.78 13.05 22.56
CA ARG A 49 -2.66 14.13 23.55
C ARG A 49 -1.25 14.31 24.07
N SER A 50 -0.37 13.33 24.02
CA SER A 50 0.98 13.45 24.57
C SER A 50 1.94 14.04 23.54
N TYR A 51 1.78 13.70 22.27
CA TYR A 51 2.76 14.04 21.22
C TYR A 51 2.24 14.98 20.13
N PHE A 52 0.91 15.17 20.01
CA PHE A 52 0.29 15.88 18.89
C PHE A 52 -0.77 16.92 19.29
N ARG A 53 -0.68 17.47 20.52
CA ARG A 53 -1.71 18.30 21.20
C ARG A 53 -2.45 19.32 20.34
N ASP A 54 -1.77 20.09 19.50
CA ASP A 54 -2.35 21.31 18.89
C ASP A 54 -2.08 21.49 17.38
N GLY A 55 -1.60 20.44 16.70
CA GLY A 55 -1.10 20.55 15.33
C GLY A 55 -1.81 19.64 14.35
N LYS A 56 -2.16 20.17 13.17
CA LYS A 56 -2.35 19.33 11.99
C LYS A 56 -1.01 18.70 11.62
N VAL A 57 -0.79 17.45 12.03
CA VAL A 57 0.45 16.73 11.76
C VAL A 57 0.30 15.91 10.48
N ASN A 58 1.22 16.13 9.54
CA ASN A 58 1.35 15.27 8.36
C ASN A 58 2.45 14.23 8.57
N VAL A 59 2.45 13.22 7.69
CA VAL A 59 3.39 12.10 7.76
C VAL A 59 4.85 12.60 7.72
N LYS A 60 5.14 13.61 6.91
CA LYS A 60 6.49 14.21 6.80
C LYS A 60 6.96 14.83 8.12
N MET A 61 6.11 15.60 8.77
CA MET A 61 6.39 16.20 10.08
C MET A 61 6.63 15.12 11.12
N PHE A 62 5.78 14.08 11.14
CA PHE A 62 5.93 12.98 12.07
C PHE A 62 7.24 12.21 11.85
N ALA A 63 7.55 11.85 10.60
CA ALA A 63 8.80 11.16 10.25
C ALA A 63 10.03 12.00 10.61
N ASN A 64 9.99 13.31 10.37
CA ASN A 64 11.08 14.21 10.75
C ASN A 64 11.24 14.34 12.26
N TRP A 65 10.14 14.45 13.00
CA TRP A 65 10.17 14.44 14.46
C TRP A 65 10.83 13.14 14.97
N PHE A 66 10.39 11.99 14.46
CA PHE A 66 10.91 10.68 14.84
C PHE A 66 12.42 10.55 14.56
N ARG A 67 12.89 10.96 13.38
CA ARG A 67 14.33 10.91 13.02
C ARG A 67 15.22 11.80 13.89
N ASN A 68 14.66 12.85 14.48
CA ASN A 68 15.39 13.79 15.32
C ASN A 68 15.28 13.45 16.81
N LEU A 69 14.68 12.31 17.17
CA LEU A 69 14.71 11.82 18.55
C LEU A 69 16.14 11.46 18.91
N GLY A 70 16.70 12.20 19.87
CA GLY A 70 18.00 11.90 20.45
C GLY A 70 17.93 10.78 21.49
N PRO A 71 19.08 10.29 21.97
CA PRO A 71 19.15 9.27 23.02
C PRO A 71 18.46 9.71 24.33
N ASP A 72 18.50 11.00 24.64
CA ASP A 72 17.95 11.58 25.89
C ASP A 72 16.48 12.03 25.73
N ASN A 73 15.74 11.42 24.82
CA ASN A 73 14.32 11.76 24.63
C ASN A 73 13.47 11.24 25.80
N ASN A 74 12.34 11.91 26.07
CA ASN A 74 11.42 11.55 27.15
C ASN A 74 10.27 10.65 26.70
N VAL A 75 10.41 9.96 25.56
CA VAL A 75 9.40 9.03 25.07
C VAL A 75 9.63 7.68 25.76
N SER A 76 8.58 7.12 26.37
CA SER A 76 8.68 5.79 26.95
C SER A 76 8.85 4.73 25.87
N ASP A 77 9.46 3.58 26.19
CA ASP A 77 9.60 2.47 25.23
C ASP A 77 8.24 2.00 24.69
N ASP A 78 7.21 1.97 25.54
CA ASP A 78 5.84 1.62 25.16
C ASP A 78 5.25 2.62 24.15
N ASP A 79 5.35 3.92 24.45
CA ASP A 79 4.90 4.96 23.51
C ASP A 79 5.70 4.93 22.21
N MET A 80 6.99 4.57 22.28
CA MET A 80 7.84 4.48 21.11
C MET A 80 7.40 3.37 20.17
N VAL A 81 7.05 2.19 20.69
CA VAL A 81 6.48 1.10 19.89
C VAL A 81 5.19 1.56 19.20
N LYS A 82 4.28 2.21 19.93
CA LYS A 82 3.01 2.72 19.40
C LYS A 82 3.21 3.74 18.27
N LEU A 83 4.14 4.68 18.46
CA LEU A 83 4.48 5.69 17.46
C LEU A 83 5.11 5.08 16.21
N VAL A 84 6.03 4.12 16.36
CA VAL A 84 6.65 3.40 15.23
C VAL A 84 5.60 2.64 14.43
N LEU A 85 4.64 1.98 15.11
CA LEU A 85 3.56 1.26 14.44
C LEU A 85 2.71 2.19 13.57
N VAL A 86 2.33 3.37 14.07
CA VAL A 86 1.58 4.35 13.27
C VAL A 86 2.42 4.91 12.13
N LEU A 87 3.70 5.20 12.36
CA LEU A 87 4.58 5.70 11.31
C LEU A 87 4.75 4.67 10.17
N PHE A 88 4.96 3.41 10.52
CA PHE A 88 5.03 2.29 9.57
C PHE A 88 3.72 2.12 8.80
N LEU A 89 2.59 2.16 9.50
CA LEU A 89 1.27 2.10 8.89
C LEU A 89 1.09 3.23 7.85
N GLU A 90 1.35 4.48 8.22
CA GLU A 90 1.17 5.63 7.33
C GLU A 90 2.08 5.62 6.11
N MET A 91 3.37 5.31 6.32
CA MET A 91 4.39 5.39 5.27
C MET A 91 4.41 4.15 4.36
N THR A 92 4.23 2.96 4.92
CA THR A 92 4.46 1.70 4.19
C THR A 92 3.17 1.05 3.75
N LEU A 93 2.21 0.88 4.66
CA LEU A 93 1.01 0.11 4.37
C LEU A 93 -0.05 0.95 3.66
N VAL A 94 -0.21 2.19 4.12
CA VAL A 94 -1.24 3.11 3.63
C VAL A 94 -0.70 3.95 2.47
N GLY A 95 0.62 4.23 2.49
CA GLY A 95 1.39 4.77 1.38
C GLY A 95 0.96 6.17 0.93
N LYS A 96 0.46 7.02 1.84
CA LYS A 96 0.00 8.38 1.49
C LYS A 96 1.16 9.27 1.05
N ASP A 97 0.82 10.30 0.26
CA ASP A 97 1.68 11.47 0.09
C ASP A 97 2.02 12.04 1.48
N ASP A 98 3.30 12.32 1.70
CA ASP A 98 3.83 12.67 3.02
C ASP A 98 3.33 14.02 3.55
N ARG A 99 2.73 14.84 2.69
CA ARG A 99 2.09 16.11 3.05
C ARG A 99 0.68 15.92 3.61
N ASN A 100 0.09 14.73 3.47
CA ASN A 100 -1.24 14.43 4.01
C ASN A 100 -1.21 14.24 5.53
N ALA A 101 -2.32 14.58 6.17
CA ALA A 101 -2.52 14.36 7.59
C ALA A 101 -2.45 12.87 7.96
N ILE A 102 -1.86 12.59 9.12
CA ILE A 102 -1.90 11.27 9.74
C ILE A 102 -3.33 10.90 10.16
N MET A 103 -3.61 9.61 10.25
CA MET A 103 -4.87 9.08 10.75
C MET A 103 -4.91 9.23 12.26
N TYR A 104 -5.58 10.26 12.73
CA TYR A 104 -5.76 10.46 14.17
C TYR A 104 -6.45 9.28 14.86
N TRP A 105 -7.33 8.57 14.16
CA TRP A 105 -7.93 7.35 14.70
C TRP A 105 -6.91 6.21 14.84
N ALA A 106 -5.85 6.17 14.03
CA ALA A 106 -4.79 5.17 14.18
C ALA A 106 -3.89 5.49 15.38
N LEU A 107 -3.64 6.79 15.64
CA LEU A 107 -2.99 7.24 16.87
C LEU A 107 -3.80 6.92 18.13
N GLN A 108 -5.13 6.94 18.02
CA GLN A 108 -6.03 6.54 19.11
C GLN A 108 -6.04 5.01 19.27
N LEU A 109 -6.05 4.27 18.16
CA LEU A 109 -6.08 2.81 18.17
C LEU A 109 -4.83 2.20 18.80
N VAL A 110 -3.64 2.77 18.59
CA VAL A 110 -2.40 2.23 19.19
C VAL A 110 -2.32 2.38 20.71
N ASP A 111 -3.18 3.18 21.34
CA ASP A 111 -3.26 3.20 22.81
C ASP A 111 -3.72 1.83 23.37
N ASP A 112 -4.44 1.04 22.56
CA ASP A 112 -4.82 -0.36 22.83
C ASP A 112 -4.23 -1.28 21.75
N LEU A 113 -3.06 -1.87 22.04
CA LEU A 113 -2.35 -2.72 21.08
C LEU A 113 -3.11 -4.01 20.73
N ASP A 114 -3.93 -4.55 21.64
CA ASP A 114 -4.74 -5.74 21.35
C ASP A 114 -5.83 -5.40 20.34
N ALA A 115 -6.48 -4.23 20.50
CA ALA A 115 -7.42 -3.73 19.53
C ALA A 115 -6.74 -3.34 18.21
N PHE A 116 -5.54 -2.75 18.24
CA PHE A 116 -4.76 -2.46 17.04
C PHE A 116 -4.44 -3.73 16.25
N ASN A 117 -3.98 -4.79 16.93
CA ASN A 117 -3.66 -6.07 16.30
C ASN A 117 -4.90 -6.82 15.81
N SER A 118 -6.03 -6.63 16.47
CA SER A 118 -7.31 -7.25 16.09
C SER A 118 -8.07 -6.48 15.01
N PHE A 119 -7.72 -5.22 14.76
CA PHE A 119 -8.36 -4.38 13.75
C PHE A 119 -8.27 -5.05 12.37
N PRO A 120 -9.34 -5.01 11.54
CA PRO A 120 -9.37 -5.65 10.23
C PRO A 120 -8.56 -4.86 9.17
N TRP A 121 -7.23 -4.81 9.37
CA TRP A 121 -6.29 -4.11 8.51
C TRP A 121 -6.35 -4.61 7.06
N GLY A 122 -6.64 -5.89 6.85
CA GLY A 122 -6.81 -6.48 5.53
C GLY A 122 -7.96 -5.82 4.76
N THR A 123 -9.14 -5.67 5.37
CA THR A 123 -10.27 -4.96 4.76
C THR A 123 -9.92 -3.51 4.45
N PHE A 124 -9.37 -2.79 5.44
CA PHE A 124 -9.06 -1.36 5.32
C PHE A 124 -8.03 -1.08 4.22
N LEU A 125 -6.92 -1.82 4.23
CA LEU A 125 -5.83 -1.63 3.28
C LEU A 125 -6.19 -2.16 1.89
N TYR A 126 -6.94 -3.26 1.79
CA TYR A 126 -7.40 -3.75 0.50
C TYR A 126 -8.32 -2.74 -0.19
N GLY A 127 -9.32 -2.19 0.51
CA GLY A 127 -10.24 -1.20 -0.05
C GLY A 127 -9.48 0.01 -0.61
N ARG A 128 -8.52 0.53 0.16
CA ARG A 128 -7.68 1.66 -0.28
C ARG A 128 -6.80 1.32 -1.49
N THR A 129 -6.21 0.13 -1.50
CA THR A 129 -5.37 -0.36 -2.61
C THR A 129 -6.22 -0.52 -3.87
N PHE A 130 -7.42 -1.10 -3.74
CA PHE A 130 -8.38 -1.28 -4.81
C PHE A 130 -8.83 0.07 -5.40
N ASP A 131 -9.26 1.01 -4.56
CA ASP A 131 -9.70 2.33 -5.00
C ASP A 131 -8.58 3.07 -5.73
N SER A 132 -7.35 2.98 -5.21
CA SER A 132 -6.22 3.63 -5.86
C SER A 132 -5.87 2.99 -7.20
N LEU A 133 -5.86 1.66 -7.31
CA LEU A 133 -5.52 0.95 -8.55
C LEU A 133 -6.63 1.08 -9.61
N SER A 134 -7.90 1.06 -9.19
CA SER A 134 -9.04 1.20 -10.11
C SER A 134 -9.14 2.59 -10.72
N THR A 135 -8.66 3.62 -10.01
CA THR A 135 -8.74 5.01 -10.49
C THR A 135 -7.45 5.55 -11.07
N CYS A 136 -6.28 4.95 -10.80
CA CYS A 136 -5.00 5.54 -11.19
C CYS A 136 -4.81 5.67 -12.71
N VAL A 137 -5.45 4.82 -13.52
CA VAL A 137 -5.33 4.79 -14.99
C VAL A 137 -6.52 5.40 -15.74
N VAL A 138 -7.58 5.77 -15.02
CA VAL A 138 -8.81 6.31 -15.65
C VAL A 138 -8.50 7.64 -16.36
N GLY A 139 -8.91 7.74 -17.64
CA GLY A 139 -8.70 8.93 -18.48
C GLY A 139 -7.24 9.19 -18.88
N ARG A 140 -6.33 8.24 -18.62
CA ARG A 140 -4.92 8.37 -19.03
C ARG A 140 -4.66 7.95 -20.47
N ASP A 141 -5.45 7.01 -21.01
CA ASP A 141 -5.35 6.62 -22.41
C ASP A 141 -5.61 7.81 -23.35
N ASP A 142 -6.58 8.64 -23.02
CA ASP A 142 -6.92 9.84 -23.80
C ASP A 142 -5.80 10.88 -23.71
N LYS A 143 -5.29 11.13 -22.49
CA LYS A 143 -4.12 12.02 -22.29
C LYS A 143 -2.88 11.52 -23.01
N TYR A 144 -2.65 10.21 -23.06
CA TYR A 144 -1.54 9.62 -23.79
C TYR A 144 -1.69 9.86 -25.30
N LYS A 145 -2.88 9.64 -25.86
CA LYS A 145 -3.18 9.91 -27.29
C LYS A 145 -2.98 11.39 -27.64
N GLU A 146 -3.51 12.31 -26.84
CA GLU A 146 -3.31 13.77 -27.04
C GLU A 146 -1.82 14.16 -27.06
N ARG A 147 -0.97 13.51 -26.24
CA ARG A 147 0.47 13.78 -26.21
C ARG A 147 1.22 13.22 -27.41
N LEU A 148 0.74 12.15 -28.03
CA LEU A 148 1.35 11.61 -29.27
C LEU A 148 1.32 12.66 -30.39
N GLU A 149 0.31 13.53 -30.41
CA GLU A 149 0.14 14.63 -31.35
C GLU A 149 1.05 15.84 -31.07
N SER A 150 1.69 15.90 -29.89
CA SER A 150 2.56 17.01 -29.47
C SER A 150 3.93 16.51 -28.97
N PRO A 151 4.95 16.39 -29.85
CA PRO A 151 6.26 15.85 -29.52
C PRO A 151 6.97 16.51 -28.33
N ALA A 152 6.71 17.81 -28.09
CA ALA A 152 7.25 18.57 -26.97
C ALA A 152 6.68 18.17 -25.58
N LYS A 153 5.60 17.37 -25.52
CA LYS A 153 4.93 16.92 -24.28
C LYS A 153 5.20 15.46 -23.91
N ARG A 154 6.15 14.80 -24.56
CA ARG A 154 6.53 13.38 -24.34
C ARG A 154 7.33 13.16 -23.04
N LYS A 155 6.91 13.76 -21.91
CA LYS A 155 7.36 13.29 -20.58
C LYS A 155 6.62 12.02 -20.22
N ALA A 156 7.32 11.08 -19.59
CA ALA A 156 6.71 9.90 -18.99
C ALA A 156 5.56 10.32 -18.05
N GLU A 157 4.44 9.61 -18.10
CA GLU A 157 3.35 9.86 -17.17
C GLU A 157 3.68 9.22 -15.81
N GLU A 158 3.73 10.06 -14.79
CA GLU A 158 3.84 9.61 -13.40
C GLU A 158 2.44 9.52 -12.78
N TYR A 159 2.28 8.55 -11.88
CA TYR A 159 1.06 8.38 -11.11
C TYR A 159 1.39 7.88 -9.71
N ASN A 160 0.59 8.33 -8.77
CA ASN A 160 0.67 7.86 -7.39
C ASN A 160 -0.30 6.70 -7.22
N VAL A 161 0.18 5.64 -6.58
CA VAL A 161 -0.65 4.54 -6.10
C VAL A 161 -0.59 4.54 -4.58
N TYR A 162 -1.75 4.44 -3.95
CA TYR A 162 -1.94 4.44 -2.51
C TYR A 162 -2.44 3.07 -2.04
N GLY A 163 -2.35 2.82 -0.73
CA GLY A 163 -2.63 1.52 -0.14
C GLY A 163 -1.37 0.64 -0.10
N PHE A 164 -1.56 -0.65 0.15
CA PHE A 164 -0.45 -1.56 0.40
C PHE A 164 0.07 -2.12 -0.93
N VAL A 165 0.73 -1.26 -1.70
CA VAL A 165 1.19 -1.55 -3.08
C VAL A 165 2.12 -2.75 -3.13
N THR A 166 2.92 -3.00 -2.09
CA THR A 166 3.80 -4.17 -2.01
C THR A 166 3.01 -5.48 -2.10
N ALA A 167 1.80 -5.54 -1.54
CA ALA A 167 0.94 -6.73 -1.67
C ALA A 167 0.53 -6.98 -3.13
N PHE A 168 0.23 -5.91 -3.87
CA PHE A 168 -0.07 -5.99 -5.30
C PHE A 168 1.17 -6.40 -6.12
N GLN A 169 2.35 -5.89 -5.77
CA GLN A 169 3.60 -6.28 -6.43
C GLN A 169 3.94 -7.76 -6.23
N VAL A 170 3.84 -8.27 -5.00
CA VAL A 170 4.05 -9.69 -4.72
C VAL A 170 3.02 -10.54 -5.45
N TRP A 171 1.74 -10.17 -5.42
CA TRP A 171 0.72 -10.86 -6.20
C TRP A 171 1.08 -10.90 -7.70
N ALA A 172 1.55 -9.80 -8.28
CA ALA A 172 1.92 -9.75 -9.69
C ALA A 172 3.10 -10.68 -10.01
N ILE A 173 4.07 -10.79 -9.10
CA ILE A 173 5.19 -11.75 -9.19
C ILE A 173 4.65 -13.20 -9.16
N GLU A 174 3.68 -13.50 -8.28
CA GLU A 174 3.07 -14.85 -8.20
C GLU A 174 2.21 -15.17 -9.43
N ALA A 175 1.42 -14.20 -9.90
CA ALA A 175 0.41 -14.38 -10.93
C ALA A 175 0.99 -14.40 -12.35
N ILE A 176 2.20 -13.85 -12.54
CA ILE A 176 2.85 -13.75 -13.85
C ILE A 176 4.17 -14.54 -13.81
N PRO A 177 4.18 -15.82 -14.23
CA PRO A 177 5.35 -16.70 -14.13
C PRO A 177 6.62 -16.15 -14.79
N LYS A 178 6.47 -15.27 -15.78
CA LYS A 178 7.59 -14.62 -16.48
C LYS A 178 8.50 -13.80 -15.55
N TRP A 179 8.03 -13.28 -14.42
CA TRP A 179 8.89 -12.57 -13.46
C TRP A 179 10.02 -13.46 -12.94
N ALA A 180 9.68 -14.70 -12.57
CA ALA A 180 10.67 -15.67 -12.10
C ALA A 180 11.52 -16.19 -13.26
N MET A 181 10.91 -16.51 -14.42
CA MET A 181 11.64 -17.03 -15.58
C MET A 181 12.71 -16.07 -16.12
N LEU A 182 12.44 -14.75 -16.06
CA LEU A 182 13.38 -13.71 -16.50
C LEU A 182 14.37 -13.28 -15.39
N GLY A 183 14.30 -13.91 -14.22
CA GLY A 183 15.19 -13.63 -13.09
C GLY A 183 14.98 -12.24 -12.49
N TYR A 184 13.75 -11.70 -12.51
CA TYR A 184 13.41 -10.42 -11.86
C TYR A 184 13.06 -10.60 -10.39
N ALA A 185 12.50 -11.77 -10.05
CA ALA A 185 12.23 -12.16 -8.67
C ALA A 185 12.49 -13.66 -8.51
N SER A 186 12.83 -14.08 -7.30
CA SER A 186 13.01 -15.49 -6.96
C SER A 186 12.21 -15.85 -5.71
N ARG A 187 11.69 -17.08 -5.69
CA ARG A 187 11.02 -17.60 -4.50
C ARG A 187 12.09 -18.20 -3.57
N VAL A 188 12.23 -17.62 -2.38
CA VAL A 188 13.24 -18.00 -1.39
C VAL A 188 12.68 -18.80 -0.22
N ASN A 189 11.36 -18.78 -0.03
CA ASN A 189 10.69 -19.51 1.03
C ASN A 189 9.31 -20.02 0.59
N ASN A 190 8.62 -20.75 1.46
CA ASN A 190 7.26 -21.24 1.24
C ASN A 190 6.41 -21.24 2.53
N VAL A 191 6.34 -20.08 3.19
CA VAL A 191 5.59 -19.84 4.43
C VAL A 191 4.40 -18.92 4.20
N THR A 192 3.55 -18.79 5.21
CA THR A 192 2.47 -17.80 5.28
C THR A 192 2.90 -16.69 6.25
N PRO A 193 2.72 -15.40 5.92
CA PRO A 193 2.11 -14.88 4.68
C PRO A 193 3.05 -14.92 3.46
N ARG A 194 2.47 -14.93 2.25
CA ARG A 194 3.26 -15.16 1.02
C ARG A 194 4.22 -14.04 0.67
N ILE A 195 4.03 -12.83 1.20
CA ILE A 195 4.98 -11.71 1.09
C ILE A 195 6.39 -12.07 1.57
N LEU A 196 6.53 -13.05 2.48
CA LEU A 196 7.82 -13.51 3.01
C LEU A 196 8.56 -14.50 2.09
N ASN A 197 7.97 -14.86 0.94
CA ASN A 197 8.49 -15.92 0.09
C ASN A 197 9.31 -15.43 -1.10
N TRP A 198 9.39 -14.12 -1.31
CA TRP A 198 9.91 -13.55 -2.56
C TRP A 198 11.02 -12.53 -2.31
N GLU A 199 12.06 -12.59 -3.12
CA GLU A 199 13.10 -11.57 -3.21
C GLU A 199 13.15 -11.01 -4.63
N CYS A 200 13.17 -9.68 -4.74
CA CYS A 200 13.43 -8.99 -6.00
C CYS A 200 14.93 -9.04 -6.28
N THR A 201 15.34 -9.87 -7.24
CA THR A 201 16.74 -10.05 -7.64
C THR A 201 17.25 -8.90 -8.50
N ARG A 202 16.36 -8.28 -9.29
CA ARG A 202 16.69 -7.15 -10.17
C ARG A 202 15.45 -6.30 -10.44
N ILE A 203 15.65 -4.99 -10.56
CA ILE A 203 14.63 -4.06 -11.04
C ILE A 203 14.71 -4.00 -12.57
N PRO A 204 13.72 -4.54 -13.32
CA PRO A 204 13.70 -4.43 -14.77
C PRO A 204 13.32 -3.02 -15.21
N SER A 205 13.86 -2.59 -16.36
CA SER A 205 13.44 -1.34 -16.99
C SER A 205 12.02 -1.45 -17.56
N TYR A 206 11.37 -0.30 -17.79
CA TYR A 206 10.07 -0.27 -18.47
C TYR A 206 10.12 -0.97 -19.84
N VAL A 207 11.20 -0.76 -20.61
CA VAL A 207 11.38 -1.36 -21.94
C VAL A 207 11.43 -2.89 -21.82
N GLU A 208 12.19 -3.43 -20.86
CA GLU A 208 12.27 -4.87 -20.64
C GLU A 208 10.93 -5.48 -20.19
N LEU A 209 10.21 -4.80 -19.31
CA LEU A 209 8.88 -5.23 -18.88
C LEU A 209 7.90 -5.22 -20.05
N TYR A 210 7.89 -4.14 -20.83
CA TYR A 210 7.04 -4.02 -22.00
C TYR A 210 7.35 -5.13 -23.00
N ASP A 211 8.60 -5.24 -23.46
CA ASP A 211 8.97 -6.18 -24.51
C ASP A 211 8.79 -7.66 -24.11
N ASN A 212 9.08 -8.02 -22.85
CA ASN A 212 9.08 -9.42 -22.44
C ASN A 212 7.76 -9.87 -21.79
N ILE A 213 7.03 -8.97 -21.12
CA ILE A 213 5.81 -9.30 -20.37
C ILE A 213 4.56 -8.76 -21.07
N PHE A 214 4.53 -7.47 -21.43
CA PHE A 214 3.28 -6.76 -21.78
C PHE A 214 3.03 -6.56 -23.29
N LYS A 215 4.03 -6.74 -24.17
CA LYS A 215 3.95 -6.48 -25.62
C LYS A 215 3.06 -7.47 -26.38
N TYR A 216 2.68 -8.58 -25.77
CA TYR A 216 1.75 -9.54 -26.35
C TYR A 216 0.29 -9.04 -26.19
N ARG A 217 -0.12 -8.24 -27.18
CA ARG A 217 -1.44 -7.69 -27.56
C ARG A 217 -2.61 -7.67 -26.56
N ASN A 218 -3.14 -6.43 -26.42
CA ASN A 218 -4.52 -6.02 -26.13
C ASN A 218 -5.00 -6.15 -24.67
N VAL A 219 -4.48 -5.29 -23.80
CA VAL A 219 -5.30 -4.79 -22.68
C VAL A 219 -6.40 -3.91 -23.29
N ARG A 220 -7.55 -4.51 -23.63
CA ARG A 220 -8.81 -3.77 -23.59
C ARG A 220 -9.22 -3.75 -22.13
N MET A 221 -9.02 -2.63 -21.44
CA MET A 221 -9.72 -2.44 -20.17
C MET A 221 -11.22 -2.36 -20.47
N PRO A 222 -12.09 -3.02 -19.68
CA PRO A 222 -13.53 -2.84 -19.78
C PRO A 222 -13.95 -1.39 -19.54
#